data_AF-A0A2W7A112-F1
#
_entry.id   AF-A0A2W7A112-F1
#
_cell.length_a   1.000
_cell.length_b   1.000
_cell.length_c   1.000
_cell.angle_alpha   90.00
_cell.angle_beta   90.00
_cell.angle_gamma   90.00
#
_symmetry.space_group_name_H-M   'P 1'
#
loop_
_entity.id
_entity.type
_entity.pdbx_description
1 polymer ?
#
loop_
_entity_poly.entity_id
_entity_poly.type
_entity_poly.pdbx_seq_one_letter_code
_entity_poly.pdbx_strand_id
1 'polypeptide(L)'
;MGALLGWVLAGSVAISPTPSDLASLKPPFVLSQPLSMIGQDAFPIPPALRHGASPSGDYHLVLTLAEAEGRRYTTASLYKATEAVCQLVWSQPLPHSYGPRLALVSDRGIVVLLDDWINVASPRAIVVLDRAGEVMAQHSFDDIVAAIGQSRAAVVDRAAQGFWLADNPEINRAGSHLSIPTAGGQLTLDLANGEIEF
;
A
#
# COMPACT_ATOMS: atom_id res chain seq x y z
N MET A 1 11.52 -39.25 67.76
CA MET A 1 12.05 -39.80 66.49
C MET A 1 11.27 -39.13 65.37
N GLY A 2 11.80 -38.34 64.44
CA GLY A 2 13.17 -37.90 64.18
C GLY A 2 13.17 -36.41 63.81
N ALA A 3 14.38 -35.87 63.66
CA ALA A 3 14.69 -34.45 63.55
C ALA A 3 15.24 -34.08 62.16
N LEU A 4 15.56 -32.79 62.01
CA LEU A 4 16.47 -32.13 61.05
C LEU A 4 15.81 -31.67 59.73
N LEU A 5 16.14 -30.54 59.08
CA LEU A 5 16.87 -29.27 59.30
C LEU A 5 16.92 -28.66 57.87
N GLY A 6 16.94 -27.33 57.71
CA GLY A 6 17.27 -26.70 56.41
C GLY A 6 16.68 -25.30 56.23
N TRP A 7 17.16 -24.30 56.98
CA TRP A 7 18.13 -23.27 56.54
C TRP A 7 17.56 -22.19 55.61
N VAL A 8 17.49 -20.98 56.17
CA VAL A 8 17.39 -19.69 55.49
C VAL A 8 18.82 -19.19 55.23
N LEU A 9 19.12 -18.76 54.00
CA LEU A 9 20.19 -17.79 53.76
C LEU A 9 19.71 -16.75 52.75
N ALA A 10 19.74 -15.50 53.20
CA ALA A 10 19.64 -14.31 52.40
C ALA A 10 20.93 -14.12 51.56
N GLY A 11 20.78 -13.56 50.37
CA GLY A 11 21.87 -13.07 49.53
C GLY A 11 21.33 -12.04 48.54
N SER A 12 21.71 -10.79 48.74
CA SER A 12 21.32 -9.64 47.91
C SER A 12 22.26 -9.44 46.72
N VAL A 13 21.80 -8.56 45.81
CA VAL A 13 22.53 -7.73 44.83
C VAL A 13 22.62 -8.30 43.40
N ALA A 14 21.85 -7.67 42.50
CA ALA A 14 22.40 -6.91 41.38
C ALA A 14 21.29 -6.09 40.68
N ILE A 15 21.43 -4.77 40.71
CA ILE A 15 20.68 -3.80 39.90
C ILE A 15 21.43 -3.62 38.59
N SER A 16 20.70 -3.59 37.47
CA SER A 16 20.94 -2.82 36.22
C SER A 16 20.85 -3.68 34.94
N PRO A 17 20.60 -3.07 33.77
CA PRO A 17 19.76 -1.92 33.47
C PRO A 17 18.65 -2.28 32.47
N THR A 18 17.62 -1.43 32.40
CA THR A 18 16.70 -1.35 31.27
C THR A 18 17.47 -1.26 29.94
N PRO A 19 17.13 -2.07 28.92
CA PRO A 19 17.46 -1.69 27.56
C PRO A 19 16.56 -0.51 27.19
N SER A 20 17.13 0.69 27.31
CA SER A 20 16.71 1.86 26.54
C SER A 20 16.96 1.56 25.06
N ASP A 21 16.04 0.87 24.40
CA ASP A 21 16.01 0.75 22.93
C ASP A 21 14.66 0.20 22.46
N LEU A 22 13.63 1.03 22.57
CA LEU A 22 12.40 0.91 21.76
C LEU A 22 12.07 2.24 21.06
N ALA A 23 13.05 3.16 21.00
CA ALA A 23 12.97 4.30 20.13
C ALA A 23 13.35 3.85 18.71
N SER A 24 12.44 4.11 17.76
CA SER A 24 12.69 4.06 16.31
C SER A 24 12.64 2.69 15.63
N LEU A 25 11.49 2.01 15.69
CA LEU A 25 11.05 1.17 14.57
C LEU A 25 10.21 2.01 13.62
N LYS A 26 10.88 2.77 12.74
CA LYS A 26 10.32 3.15 11.44
C LYS A 26 11.08 2.41 10.36
N PRO A 27 10.46 1.46 9.67
CA PRO A 27 10.75 1.26 8.28
C PRO A 27 9.60 1.88 7.45
N PRO A 28 9.89 2.79 6.51
CA PRO A 28 9.01 2.93 5.35
C PRO A 28 9.22 1.65 4.53
N PHE A 29 8.36 0.65 4.71
CA PHE A 29 8.37 -0.52 3.84
C PHE A 29 7.57 -0.19 2.58
N VAL A 30 8.25 0.32 1.56
CA VAL A 30 7.74 0.36 0.19
C VAL A 30 8.00 -1.02 -0.43
N LEU A 31 6.94 -1.78 -0.68
CA LEU A 31 7.05 -3.10 -1.33
C LEU A 31 7.23 -2.94 -2.84
N SER A 32 8.47 -2.65 -3.25
CA SER A 32 8.93 -2.93 -4.60
C SER A 32 9.70 -4.25 -4.58
N GLN A 33 9.11 -5.32 -5.10
CA GLN A 33 9.85 -6.54 -5.38
C GLN A 33 10.28 -6.54 -6.86
N PRO A 34 11.54 -6.90 -7.18
CA PRO A 34 11.98 -7.06 -8.56
C PRO A 34 11.33 -8.32 -9.17
N LEU A 35 10.60 -8.15 -10.27
CA LEU A 35 10.10 -9.26 -11.07
C LEU A 35 11.27 -9.91 -11.84
N SER A 36 11.75 -11.06 -11.39
CA SER A 36 12.60 -11.92 -12.23
C SER A 36 11.72 -12.54 -13.33
N MET A 37 11.77 -11.98 -14.54
CA MET A 37 11.12 -12.58 -15.71
C MET A 37 12.13 -13.40 -16.51
N ILE A 38 12.12 -14.72 -16.29
CA ILE A 38 12.66 -15.70 -17.25
C ILE A 38 11.58 -16.74 -17.53
N GLY A 39 10.99 -16.67 -18.72
CA GLY A 39 10.57 -17.87 -19.47
C GLY A 39 9.27 -18.59 -19.10
N GLN A 40 8.23 -17.90 -18.62
CA GLN A 40 6.86 -18.44 -18.64
C GLN A 40 5.86 -17.35 -19.04
N ASP A 41 4.94 -17.67 -19.94
CA ASP A 41 3.78 -16.86 -20.37
C ASP A 41 2.70 -16.77 -19.27
N ALA A 42 3.13 -16.83 -18.00
CA ALA A 42 2.32 -16.82 -16.81
C ALA A 42 2.56 -15.50 -16.08
N PHE A 43 1.60 -14.58 -16.17
CA PHE A 43 1.61 -13.39 -15.33
C PHE A 43 1.44 -13.84 -13.87
N PRO A 44 2.35 -13.48 -12.94
CA PRO A 44 2.25 -13.93 -11.56
C PRO A 44 0.94 -13.39 -10.95
N ILE A 45 0.18 -14.26 -10.29
CA ILE A 45 -1.03 -13.88 -9.55
C ILE A 45 -0.61 -12.96 -8.40
N PRO A 46 -1.38 -11.90 -8.06
CA PRO A 46 -1.04 -11.08 -6.91
C PRO A 46 -1.02 -11.92 -5.63
N PRO A 47 -0.22 -11.53 -4.62
CA PRO A 47 -0.31 -12.14 -3.30
C PRO A 47 -1.74 -12.12 -2.78
N ALA A 48 -2.16 -13.21 -2.14
CA ALA A 48 -3.53 -13.37 -1.62
C ALA A 48 -3.91 -12.27 -0.60
N LEU A 49 -2.92 -11.77 0.13
CA LEU A 49 -3.05 -10.69 1.10
C LEU A 49 -1.96 -9.66 0.85
N ARG A 50 -2.34 -8.39 0.78
CA ARG A 50 -1.40 -7.26 0.76
C ARG A 50 -1.80 -6.25 1.81
N HIS A 51 -0.82 -5.63 2.44
CA HIS A 51 -1.01 -4.64 3.48
C HIS A 51 -0.16 -3.41 3.19
N GLY A 52 -0.74 -2.23 3.41
CA GLY A 52 -0.04 -0.94 3.39
C GLY A 52 -0.49 -0.11 4.58
N ALA A 53 0.44 0.62 5.18
CA ALA A 53 0.15 1.58 6.26
C ALA A 53 0.33 3.00 5.76
N SER A 54 -0.41 3.94 6.35
CA SER A 54 -0.17 5.35 6.12
C SER A 54 1.15 5.80 6.75
N PRO A 55 1.74 6.95 6.35
CA PRO A 55 3.02 7.41 6.88
C PRO A 55 3.11 7.50 8.42
N SER A 56 2.01 7.86 9.08
CA SER A 56 1.89 7.87 10.55
C SER A 56 1.67 6.48 11.16
N GLY A 57 1.14 5.52 10.38
CA GLY A 57 0.65 4.24 10.86
C GLY A 57 -0.81 4.25 11.34
N ASP A 58 -1.49 5.41 11.33
CA ASP A 58 -2.87 5.52 11.82
C ASP A 58 -3.90 4.80 10.95
N TYR A 59 -3.59 4.61 9.66
CA TYR A 59 -4.45 3.90 8.73
C TYR A 59 -3.74 2.69 8.13
N HIS A 60 -4.47 1.60 8.00
CA HIS A 60 -4.01 0.37 7.38
C HIS A 60 -4.97 -0.07 6.29
N LEU A 61 -4.46 -0.17 5.07
CA LEU A 61 -5.18 -0.74 3.94
C LEU A 61 -4.79 -2.21 3.79
N VAL A 62 -5.80 -3.07 3.76
CA VAL A 62 -5.66 -4.50 3.49
C VAL A 62 -6.38 -4.84 2.20
N LEU A 63 -5.68 -5.52 1.30
CA LEU A 63 -6.23 -6.04 0.05
C LEU A 63 -6.21 -7.55 0.11
N THR A 64 -7.38 -8.16 -0.10
CA THR A 64 -7.56 -9.61 -0.07
C THR A 64 -8.03 -10.07 -1.43
N LEU A 65 -7.21 -10.86 -2.11
CA LEU A 65 -7.60 -11.55 -3.33
C LEU A 65 -8.36 -12.82 -2.95
N ALA A 66 -9.60 -12.93 -3.40
CA ALA A 66 -10.43 -14.10 -3.24
C ALA A 66 -10.80 -14.69 -4.61
N GLU A 67 -11.20 -15.95 -4.60
CA GLU A 67 -11.73 -16.65 -5.77
C GLU A 67 -13.09 -17.24 -5.40
N ALA A 68 -14.12 -16.92 -6.19
CA ALA A 68 -15.44 -17.53 -6.08
C ALA A 68 -15.98 -17.78 -7.49
N GLU A 69 -16.59 -18.94 -7.69
CA GLU A 69 -17.23 -19.29 -8.98
C GLU A 69 -16.26 -19.19 -10.18
N GLY A 70 -14.98 -19.51 -9.97
CA GLY A 70 -13.94 -19.42 -11.00
C GLY A 70 -13.54 -17.98 -11.37
N ARG A 71 -14.03 -16.98 -10.65
CA ARG A 71 -13.68 -15.56 -10.81
C ARG A 71 -12.86 -15.09 -9.62
N ARG A 72 -11.81 -14.35 -9.92
CA ARG A 72 -11.02 -13.65 -8.90
C ARG A 72 -11.53 -12.23 -8.73
N TYR A 73 -11.50 -11.77 -7.49
CA TYR A 73 -11.85 -10.41 -7.13
C TYR A 73 -11.02 -10.00 -5.91
N THR A 74 -10.74 -8.71 -5.80
CA THR A 74 -10.03 -8.16 -4.65
C THR A 74 -10.97 -7.34 -3.80
N THR A 75 -11.00 -7.62 -2.51
CA THR A 75 -11.66 -6.77 -1.51
C THR A 75 -10.63 -5.84 -0.90
N ALA A 76 -10.95 -4.54 -0.84
CA ALA A 76 -10.20 -3.57 -0.07
C ALA A 76 -10.87 -3.33 1.27
N SER A 77 -10.09 -3.31 2.34
CA SER A 77 -10.54 -3.00 3.70
C SER A 77 -9.64 -1.95 4.32
N LEU A 78 -10.22 -0.85 4.77
CA LEU A 78 -9.51 0.21 5.48
C LEU A 78 -9.74 0.05 6.98
N TYR A 79 -8.66 0.06 7.74
CA TYR A 79 -8.67 0.06 9.19
C TYR A 79 -8.04 1.34 9.71
N LYS A 80 -8.54 1.82 10.86
CA LYS A 80 -7.92 2.88 11.64
C LYS A 80 -7.32 2.29 12.91
N ALA A 81 -6.03 2.47 13.11
CA ALA A 81 -5.36 2.13 14.36
C ALA A 81 -5.82 3.10 15.45
N THR A 82 -6.14 2.53 16.61
CA THR A 82 -6.32 3.24 17.88
C THR A 82 -5.39 2.60 18.90
N GLU A 83 -5.12 3.25 20.03
CA GLU A 83 -4.10 2.80 21.01
C GLU A 83 -4.22 1.33 21.43
N ALA A 84 -5.42 0.74 21.36
CA ALA A 84 -5.66 -0.65 21.78
C ALA A 84 -6.13 -1.59 20.66
N VAL A 85 -6.69 -1.07 19.56
CA VAL A 85 -7.33 -1.90 18.51
C VAL A 85 -7.26 -1.26 17.12
N CYS A 86 -7.28 -2.10 16.08
CA CYS A 86 -7.56 -1.67 14.70
C CYS A 86 -9.07 -1.76 14.43
N GLN A 87 -9.71 -0.61 14.23
CA GLN A 87 -11.13 -0.53 13.91
C GLN A 87 -11.34 -0.57 12.38
N LEU A 88 -12.24 -1.43 11.91
CA LEU A 88 -12.67 -1.41 10.51
C LEU A 88 -13.41 -0.10 10.21
N VAL A 89 -12.96 0.63 9.20
CA VAL A 89 -13.61 1.85 8.69
C VAL A 89 -14.59 1.48 7.58
N TRP A 90 -14.12 0.75 6.57
CA TRP A 90 -14.95 0.22 5.48
C TRP A 90 -14.30 -1.02 4.86
N SER A 91 -15.12 -1.81 4.18
CA SER A 91 -14.67 -2.96 3.37
C SER A 91 -15.57 -3.10 2.15
N GLN A 92 -14.99 -3.18 0.96
CA GLN A 92 -15.73 -3.31 -0.29
C GLN A 92 -14.96 -4.05 -1.39
N PRO A 93 -15.67 -4.76 -2.29
CA PRO A 93 -15.06 -5.32 -3.48
C PRO A 93 -14.58 -4.20 -4.41
N LEU A 94 -13.39 -4.37 -4.97
CA LEU A 94 -12.84 -3.48 -5.97
C LEU A 94 -13.30 -3.91 -7.37
N PRO A 95 -13.50 -2.96 -8.30
CA PRO A 95 -13.90 -3.27 -9.67
C PRO A 95 -12.75 -3.81 -10.54
N HIS A 96 -11.53 -3.87 -10.01
CA HIS A 96 -10.32 -4.38 -10.67
C HIS A 96 -10.39 -5.89 -10.88
N SER A 97 -9.77 -6.40 -11.95
CA SER A 97 -9.84 -7.84 -12.29
C SER A 97 -9.12 -8.70 -11.25
N TYR A 98 -7.92 -8.28 -10.85
CA TYR A 98 -7.09 -8.98 -9.86
C TYR A 98 -6.65 -8.05 -8.72
N GLY A 99 -7.31 -6.89 -8.60
CA GLY A 99 -6.90 -5.83 -7.71
C GLY A 99 -5.91 -4.85 -8.37
N PRO A 100 -5.62 -3.75 -7.69
CA PRO A 100 -4.72 -2.75 -8.22
C PRO A 100 -3.28 -3.26 -8.17
N ARG A 101 -2.37 -2.72 -8.98
CA ARG A 101 -0.95 -3.07 -8.90
C ARG A 101 -0.32 -2.53 -7.63
N LEU A 102 -0.48 -1.23 -7.39
CA LEU A 102 -0.07 -0.58 -6.14
C LEU A 102 -1.28 0.01 -5.43
N ALA A 103 -1.18 0.12 -4.11
CA ALA A 103 -2.19 0.83 -3.33
C ALA A 103 -1.52 1.54 -2.16
N LEU A 104 -1.93 2.78 -1.92
CA LEU A 104 -1.39 3.63 -0.87
C LEU A 104 -2.55 4.20 -0.05
N VAL A 105 -2.26 4.56 1.20
CA VAL A 105 -3.21 5.21 2.09
C VAL A 105 -2.53 6.40 2.78
N SER A 106 -3.19 7.55 2.80
CA SER A 106 -2.70 8.75 3.47
C SER A 106 -3.09 8.79 4.95
N ASP A 107 -2.47 9.66 5.73
CA ASP A 107 -2.83 9.91 7.13
C ASP A 107 -4.22 10.54 7.29
N ARG A 108 -4.85 10.97 6.19
CA ARG A 108 -6.24 11.41 6.17
C ARG A 108 -7.23 10.26 5.92
N GLY A 109 -6.74 9.06 5.65
CA GLY A 109 -7.55 7.89 5.28
C GLY A 109 -7.98 7.87 3.82
N ILE A 110 -7.41 8.75 2.98
CA ILE A 110 -7.60 8.70 1.51
C ILE A 110 -6.79 7.55 0.95
N VAL A 111 -7.42 6.71 0.15
CA VAL A 111 -6.80 5.55 -0.48
C VAL A 111 -6.61 5.82 -1.96
N VAL A 112 -5.43 5.52 -2.48
CA VAL A 112 -5.13 5.58 -3.92
C VAL A 112 -4.79 4.20 -4.42
N LEU A 113 -5.49 3.76 -5.47
CA LEU A 113 -5.29 2.50 -6.15
C LEU A 113 -4.68 2.79 -7.52
N LEU A 114 -3.58 2.13 -7.86
CA LEU A 114 -2.83 2.42 -9.07
C LEU A 114 -2.71 1.18 -9.93
N ASP A 115 -3.21 1.32 -11.15
CA ASP A 115 -3.17 0.38 -12.28
C ASP A 115 -3.85 -0.97 -11.99
N ASP A 116 -4.27 -1.69 -13.03
CA ASP A 116 -4.79 -3.07 -12.86
C ASP A 116 -3.63 -4.07 -12.96
N TRP A 117 -3.68 -5.13 -12.16
CA TRP A 117 -2.62 -6.14 -12.09
C TRP A 117 -2.37 -6.87 -13.42
N ILE A 118 -3.28 -6.81 -14.39
CA ILE A 118 -3.17 -7.54 -15.66
C ILE A 118 -2.28 -6.88 -16.74
N ASN A 119 -1.62 -5.77 -16.42
CA ASN A 119 -0.65 -5.08 -17.30
C ASN A 119 -1.21 -4.72 -18.69
N VAL A 120 -2.43 -4.16 -18.70
CA VAL A 120 -3.07 -3.61 -19.90
C VAL A 120 -3.46 -2.17 -19.62
N ALA A 121 -3.69 -1.39 -20.68
CA ALA A 121 -4.24 -0.05 -20.56
C ALA A 121 -5.56 -0.09 -19.77
N SER A 122 -5.51 0.42 -18.54
CA SER A 122 -6.62 0.30 -17.60
C SER A 122 -7.57 1.50 -17.71
N PRO A 123 -8.90 1.28 -17.71
CA PRO A 123 -9.87 2.37 -17.49
C PRO A 123 -9.83 2.92 -16.05
N ARG A 124 -9.05 2.28 -15.18
CA ARG A 124 -8.86 2.56 -13.75
C ARG A 124 -7.37 2.58 -13.46
N ALA A 125 -6.64 3.43 -14.16
CA ALA A 125 -5.19 3.57 -13.97
C ALA A 125 -4.88 4.28 -12.65
N ILE A 126 -5.74 5.19 -12.21
CA ILE A 126 -5.75 5.78 -10.87
C ILE A 126 -7.19 5.76 -10.36
N VAL A 127 -7.40 5.29 -9.14
CA VAL A 127 -8.68 5.43 -8.42
C VAL A 127 -8.39 6.04 -7.06
N VAL A 128 -9.09 7.10 -6.71
CA VAL A 128 -9.01 7.78 -5.41
C VAL A 128 -10.29 7.51 -4.64
N LEU A 129 -10.15 6.89 -3.47
CA LEU A 129 -11.25 6.65 -2.54
C LEU A 129 -11.10 7.56 -1.32
N ASP A 130 -12.21 8.14 -0.87
CA ASP A 130 -12.23 8.89 0.36
C ASP A 130 -12.14 7.98 1.61
N ARG A 131 -12.21 8.59 2.79
CA ARG A 131 -12.19 7.86 4.05
C ARG A 131 -13.42 6.96 4.25
N ALA A 132 -14.54 7.25 3.59
CA ALA A 132 -15.74 6.41 3.63
C ALA A 132 -15.69 5.25 2.62
N GLY A 133 -14.72 5.27 1.69
CA GLY A 133 -14.56 4.29 0.63
C GLY A 133 -15.24 4.72 -0.67
N GLU A 134 -15.78 5.93 -0.74
CA GLU A 134 -16.44 6.44 -1.94
C GLU A 134 -15.42 6.91 -2.97
N VAL A 135 -15.69 6.67 -4.25
CA VAL A 135 -14.81 7.10 -5.35
C VAL A 135 -14.90 8.62 -5.49
N MET A 136 -13.80 9.31 -5.18
CA MET A 136 -13.63 10.75 -5.39
C MET A 136 -13.24 11.07 -6.83
N ALA A 137 -12.32 10.27 -7.39
CA ALA A 137 -11.80 10.45 -8.73
C ALA A 137 -11.35 9.12 -9.33
N GLN A 138 -11.42 9.04 -10.65
CA GLN A 138 -10.91 7.93 -11.43
C GLN A 138 -10.31 8.45 -12.73
N HIS A 139 -9.08 8.01 -13.03
CA HIS A 139 -8.38 8.32 -14.27
C HIS A 139 -8.06 7.03 -15.01
N SER A 140 -8.36 7.02 -16.30
CA SER A 140 -7.91 6.00 -17.23
C SER A 140 -6.45 6.24 -17.64
N PHE A 141 -5.84 5.25 -18.29
CA PHE A 141 -4.53 5.45 -18.90
C PHE A 141 -4.54 6.57 -19.96
N ASP A 142 -5.65 6.76 -20.68
CA ASP A 142 -5.76 7.83 -21.67
C ASP A 142 -5.80 9.23 -21.01
N ASP A 143 -6.41 9.36 -19.84
CA ASP A 143 -6.39 10.62 -19.07
C ASP A 143 -4.97 10.96 -18.62
N ILE A 144 -4.20 9.96 -18.19
CA ILE A 144 -2.78 10.11 -17.84
C ILE A 144 -1.96 10.55 -19.05
N VAL A 145 -2.15 9.89 -20.19
CA VAL A 145 -1.45 10.25 -21.44
C VAL A 145 -1.78 11.68 -21.87
N ALA A 146 -3.04 12.09 -21.74
CA ALA A 146 -3.49 13.45 -22.02
C ALA A 146 -2.84 14.47 -21.07
N ALA A 147 -2.76 14.18 -19.76
CA ALA A 147 -2.10 15.03 -18.78
C ALA A 147 -0.59 15.18 -19.02
N ILE A 148 0.09 14.09 -19.41
CA ILE A 148 1.53 14.09 -19.70
C ILE A 148 1.85 14.81 -21.02
N GLY A 149 0.93 14.79 -21.99
CA GLY A 149 1.13 15.36 -23.32
C GLY A 149 2.12 14.60 -24.20
N GLN A 150 2.42 13.33 -23.87
CA GLN A 150 3.29 12.44 -24.65
C GLN A 150 2.48 11.37 -25.39
N SER A 151 3.10 10.62 -26.30
CA SER A 151 2.45 9.49 -26.95
C SER A 151 2.27 8.32 -25.99
N ARG A 152 1.25 7.47 -26.22
CA ARG A 152 1.04 6.23 -25.46
C ARG A 152 2.30 5.36 -25.40
N ALA A 153 2.99 5.21 -26.53
CA ALA A 153 4.22 4.44 -26.62
C ALA A 153 5.33 5.02 -25.73
N ALA A 154 5.53 6.33 -25.74
CA ALA A 154 6.57 6.97 -24.92
C ALA A 154 6.34 6.79 -23.41
N VAL A 155 5.08 6.75 -22.96
CA VAL A 155 4.74 6.47 -21.56
C VAL A 155 5.03 5.01 -21.20
N VAL A 156 4.57 4.07 -22.05
CA VAL A 156 4.75 2.62 -21.84
C VAL A 156 6.22 2.21 -21.90
N ASP A 157 7.00 2.75 -22.84
CA ASP A 157 8.42 2.43 -23.02
C ASP A 157 9.28 2.79 -21.80
N ARG A 158 8.77 3.66 -20.92
CA ARG A 158 9.42 4.07 -19.66
C ARG A 158 8.81 3.42 -18.42
N ALA A 159 7.79 2.56 -18.59
CA ALA A 159 7.20 1.84 -17.47
C ALA A 159 8.16 0.75 -16.98
N ALA A 160 8.43 0.75 -15.68
CA ALA A 160 9.18 -0.32 -15.00
C ALA A 160 8.25 -1.30 -14.29
N GLN A 161 7.03 -0.86 -13.95
CA GLN A 161 6.03 -1.69 -13.31
C GLN A 161 4.64 -1.39 -13.86
N GLY A 162 3.91 -2.46 -14.14
CA GLY A 162 2.61 -2.33 -14.79
C GLY A 162 2.66 -1.60 -16.12
N PHE A 163 1.55 -0.96 -16.47
CA PHE A 163 1.38 -0.46 -17.82
C PHE A 163 2.05 0.90 -18.03
N TRP A 164 2.28 1.67 -16.96
CA TRP A 164 2.69 3.08 -17.08
C TRP A 164 3.54 3.65 -15.95
N LEU A 165 3.77 2.90 -14.86
CA LEU A 165 4.51 3.41 -13.69
C LEU A 165 6.01 3.19 -13.89
N ALA A 166 6.81 4.24 -13.73
CA ALA A 166 8.26 4.17 -13.88
C ALA A 166 9.01 3.81 -12.59
N ASP A 167 8.44 4.12 -11.42
CA ASP A 167 8.98 3.78 -10.10
C ASP A 167 7.86 3.83 -9.05
N ASN A 168 8.19 3.66 -7.77
CA ASN A 168 7.25 3.72 -6.66
C ASN A 168 6.71 5.14 -6.47
N PRO A 169 5.41 5.28 -6.26
CA PRO A 169 4.80 6.54 -5.92
C PRO A 169 4.98 6.83 -4.42
N GLU A 170 5.01 8.12 -4.07
CA GLU A 170 5.26 8.56 -2.71
C GLU A 170 4.26 9.65 -2.29
N ILE A 171 3.64 9.46 -1.13
CA ILE A 171 2.81 10.50 -0.51
C ILE A 171 3.74 11.55 0.09
N ASN A 172 3.53 12.82 -0.24
CA ASN A 172 4.34 13.90 0.30
C ASN A 172 4.19 14.01 1.84
N ARG A 173 5.13 14.68 2.50
CA ARG A 173 5.12 14.81 3.98
C ARG A 173 3.83 15.44 4.52
N ALA A 174 3.21 16.33 3.76
CA ALA A 174 1.96 17.00 4.14
C ALA A 174 0.72 16.08 4.01
N GLY A 175 0.84 14.92 3.36
CA GLY A 175 -0.28 14.03 3.07
C GLY A 175 -1.30 14.64 2.10
N SER A 176 -0.92 15.67 1.36
CA SER A 176 -1.79 16.41 0.43
C SER A 176 -1.68 15.95 -1.00
N HIS A 177 -0.50 15.46 -1.41
CA HIS A 177 -0.24 15.03 -2.78
C HIS A 177 0.45 13.67 -2.81
N LEU A 178 0.21 12.94 -3.90
CA LEU A 178 0.92 11.73 -4.27
C LEU A 178 1.76 12.02 -5.52
N SER A 179 3.06 11.79 -5.42
CA SER A 179 4.00 11.88 -6.52
C SER A 179 4.12 10.51 -7.20
N ILE A 180 3.90 10.44 -8.50
CA ILE A 180 3.89 9.19 -9.28
C ILE A 180 4.92 9.29 -10.42
N PRO A 181 6.09 8.64 -10.29
CA PRO A 181 7.08 8.62 -11.36
C PRO A 181 6.53 7.93 -12.62
N THR A 182 6.55 8.63 -13.76
CA THR A 182 6.09 8.11 -15.05
C THR A 182 6.69 8.92 -16.22
N ALA A 183 6.80 8.33 -17.39
CA ALA A 183 7.19 9.00 -18.64
C ALA A 183 8.45 9.88 -18.57
N GLY A 184 9.41 9.55 -17.68
CA GLY A 184 10.65 10.32 -17.46
C GLY A 184 10.48 11.63 -16.68
N GLY A 185 9.31 11.84 -16.06
CA GLY A 185 9.01 12.93 -15.15
C GLY A 185 8.19 12.42 -13.96
N GLN A 186 7.28 13.25 -13.45
CA GLN A 186 6.49 12.94 -12.27
C GLN A 186 5.07 13.48 -12.42
N LEU A 187 4.09 12.59 -12.43
CA LEU A 187 2.69 12.96 -12.31
C LEU A 187 2.38 13.22 -10.84
N THR A 188 1.83 14.38 -10.51
CA THR A 188 1.34 14.73 -9.18
C THR A 188 -0.16 14.56 -9.14
N LEU A 189 -0.66 13.89 -8.09
CA LEU A 189 -2.08 13.72 -7.80
C LEU A 189 -2.42 14.49 -6.51
N ASP A 190 -3.35 15.44 -6.58
CA ASP A 190 -3.92 16.08 -5.39
C ASP A 190 -4.91 15.12 -4.71
N LEU A 191 -4.68 14.81 -3.44
CA LEU A 191 -5.48 13.82 -2.69
C LEU A 191 -6.78 14.39 -2.12
N ALA A 192 -7.02 15.70 -2.20
CA ALA A 192 -8.25 16.35 -1.77
C ALA A 192 -9.33 16.39 -2.85
N ASN A 193 -8.95 16.48 -4.13
CA ASN A 193 -9.90 16.53 -5.26
C ASN A 193 -9.65 15.44 -6.32
N GLY A 194 -8.51 14.75 -6.26
CA GLY A 194 -8.12 13.72 -7.21
C GLY A 194 -7.64 14.25 -8.56
N GLU A 195 -7.33 15.54 -8.69
CA GLU A 195 -6.78 16.11 -9.93
C GLU A 195 -5.34 15.67 -10.16
N ILE A 196 -4.96 15.54 -11.44
CA ILE A 196 -3.61 15.15 -11.86
C ILE A 196 -2.95 16.24 -12.68
N GLU A 197 -1.65 16.44 -12.45
CA GLU A 197 -0.78 17.40 -13.15
C GLU A 197 0.60 16.74 -13.39
N PHE A 198 1.28 17.05 -14.51
CA PHE A 198 2.58 16.47 -14.87
C PHE A 198 3.69 17.52 -14.96
#